data_AF-A0A3A6TQF7-F1
#
_entry.id   AF-A0A3A6TQF7-F1
#
_cell.length_a   1.000
_cell.length_b   1.000
_cell.length_c   1.000
_cell.angle_alpha   90.00
_cell.angle_beta   90.00
_cell.angle_gamma   90.00
#
_symmetry.space_group_name_H-M   'P 1'
#
loop_
_entity.id
_entity.type
_entity.pdbx_description
1 polymer ?
#
loop_
_entity_poly.entity_id
_entity_poly.type
_entity_poly.pdbx_seq_one_letter_code
_entity_poly.pdbx_strand_id
1 'polypeptide(L)' 'MNQERIINIIETLANGVDPTTGEILPDSSPYNQPEVIRALFQVTKLIPKVKKTKKTTEQKQQENIDKGLPKNYGLV' A
#
# COMPACT_ATOMS: atom_id res chain seq x y z
N MET A 1 3.39 -0.31 14.50
CA MET A 1 3.38 -0.81 13.11
C MET A 1 2.53 0.12 12.26
N ASN A 2 2.98 0.55 11.08
CA ASN A 2 2.19 1.42 10.20
C ASN A 2 1.30 0.59 9.24
N GLN A 3 0.31 1.22 8.61
CA GLN A 3 -0.64 0.55 7.71
C GLN A 3 0.07 -0.16 6.54
N GLU A 4 1.10 0.47 5.98
CA GLU A 4 1.89 -0.09 4.89
C GLU A 4 2.61 -1.39 5.29
N ARG A 5 3.17 -1.47 6.51
CA ARG A 5 3.79 -2.69 7.01
C ARG A 5 2.76 -3.78 7.31
N ILE A 6 1.58 -3.42 7.84
CA ILE A 6 0.46 -4.37 8.06
C ILE A 6 0.06 -5.02 6.74
N ILE A 7 -0.20 -4.21 5.70
CA ILE A 7 -0.62 -4.70 4.39
C ILE A 7 0.46 -5.60 3.79
N ASN A 8 1.73 -5.18 3.84
CA ASN A 8 2.83 -6.01 3.34
C ASN A 8 2.88 -7.39 4.01
N ILE A 9 2.78 -7.45 5.35
CA ILE A 9 2.80 -8.73 6.07
C ILE A 9 1.65 -9.65 5.61
N ILE A 10 0.45 -9.11 5.49
CA ILE A 10 -0.75 -9.86 5.06
C ILE A 10 -0.57 -10.37 3.63
N GLU A 11 -0.08 -9.52 2.72
CA GLU A 11 0.17 -9.90 1.33
C GLU A 11 1.29 -10.94 1.22
N THR A 12 2.38 -10.82 1.99
CA THR A 12 3.46 -11.81 2.02
C THR A 12 2.94 -13.17 2.47
N LEU A 13 2.12 -13.23 3.52
CA LEU A 13 1.47 -14.47 3.98
C LEU A 13 0.51 -15.04 2.92
N ALA A 14 -0.28 -14.20 2.26
CA ALA A 14 -1.22 -14.62 1.23
C ALA A 14 -0.51 -15.18 -0.03
N ASN A 15 0.74 -14.78 -0.26
CA ASN A 15 1.61 -15.34 -1.29
C ASN A 15 2.36 -16.60 -0.85
N GLY A 16 2.08 -17.12 0.36
CA GLY A 16 2.73 -18.31 0.88
C GLY A 16 4.17 -18.09 1.30
N VAL A 17 4.51 -16.89 1.79
CA VAL A 17 5.88 -16.52 2.18
C VAL A 17 5.91 -16.11 3.66
N ASP A 18 6.95 -16.52 4.39
CA ASP A 18 7.19 -16.06 5.75
C ASP A 18 7.61 -14.57 5.74
N PRO A 19 6.87 -13.66 6.39
CA PRO A 19 7.15 -12.22 6.37
C PRO A 19 8.37 -11.78 7.20
N THR A 20 8.99 -12.71 7.93
CA THR A 20 10.18 -12.50 8.76
C THR A 20 11.43 -13.08 8.11
N THR A 21 11.36 -14.28 7.52
CA THR A 21 12.52 -14.94 6.88
C THR A 21 12.57 -14.75 5.37
N GLY A 22 11.42 -14.52 4.72
CA GLY A 22 11.31 -14.45 3.26
C GLY A 22 11.26 -15.82 2.57
N GLU A 23 11.22 -16.91 3.34
CA GLU A 23 11.16 -18.28 2.80
C GLU A 23 9.75 -18.66 2.36
N ILE A 24 9.66 -19.59 1.41
CA ILE A 24 8.38 -20.16 0.99
C ILE A 24 7.84 -21.06 2.10
N LEU A 25 6.58 -20.85 2.47
CA LEU A 25 5.88 -21.67 3.44
C LEU A 25 5.57 -23.05 2.84
N PRO A 26 5.63 -24.13 3.64
CA PRO A 26 5.31 -25.47 3.18
C PRO A 26 3.86 -25.58 2.69
N ASP A 27 3.56 -26.49 1.78
CA ASP A 27 2.21 -26.69 1.21
C ASP A 27 1.16 -27.02 2.28
N SER A 28 1.57 -27.65 3.39
CA SER A 28 0.70 -27.94 4.54
C SER A 28 0.40 -26.71 5.41
N SER A 29 0.99 -25.56 5.11
CA SER A 29 0.76 -24.31 5.84
C SER A 29 -0.71 -23.90 5.74
N PRO A 30 -1.33 -23.46 6.85
CA PRO A 30 -2.70 -22.94 6.81
C PRO A 30 -2.82 -21.71 5.89
N TYR A 31 -1.74 -20.94 5.71
CA TYR A 31 -1.71 -19.78 4.83
C TYR A 31 -1.79 -20.14 3.34
N ASN A 32 -1.45 -21.38 2.97
CA ASN A 32 -1.57 -21.88 1.60
C ASN A 32 -2.96 -22.46 1.29
N GLN A 33 -3.87 -22.48 2.26
CA GLN A 33 -5.24 -22.95 2.04
C GLN A 33 -6.02 -21.94 1.20
N PRO A 34 -6.72 -22.37 0.12
CA PRO A 34 -7.38 -21.44 -0.81
C PRO A 34 -8.38 -20.48 -0.15
N GLU A 35 -9.08 -20.91 0.89
CA GLU A 35 -10.01 -20.05 1.64
C GLU A 35 -9.27 -18.97 2.43
N VAL A 36 -8.16 -19.32 3.07
CA VAL A 36 -7.33 -18.39 3.85
C VAL A 36 -6.70 -17.34 2.95
N ILE A 37 -6.13 -17.74 1.80
CA ILE A 37 -5.58 -16.81 0.81
C ILE A 37 -6.63 -15.78 0.38
N ARG A 38 -7.85 -16.24 0.06
CA ARG A 38 -8.96 -15.35 -0.32
C ARG A 38 -9.34 -14.40 0.80
N ALA A 39 -9.42 -14.87 2.04
CA ALA A 39 -9.73 -14.03 3.19
C ALA A 39 -8.67 -12.94 3.41
N LEU A 40 -7.37 -13.29 3.29
CA LEU A 40 -6.26 -12.35 3.42
C LEU A 40 -6.28 -11.27 2.33
N PHE A 41 -6.51 -11.62 1.07
CA PHE A 41 -6.65 -10.62 0.01
C PHE A 41 -7.92 -9.80 0.12
N GLN A 42 -8.99 -10.35 0.71
CA GLN A 42 -10.23 -9.62 0.88
C GLN A 42 -10.10 -8.57 2.00
N VAL A 43 -9.42 -8.89 3.11
CA VAL A 43 -9.25 -7.93 4.22
C VAL A 43 -8.43 -6.71 3.78
N THR A 44 -7.42 -6.86 2.91
CA THR A 44 -6.63 -5.70 2.44
C THR A 44 -7.49 -4.70 1.64
N LYS A 45 -8.55 -5.17 0.99
CA LYS A 45 -9.52 -4.30 0.28
C LYS A 45 -10.47 -3.56 1.22
N LEU A 46 -10.68 -4.08 2.43
CA LEU A 46 -11.53 -3.45 3.46
C LEU A 46 -10.78 -2.36 4.24
N ILE A 47 -9.44 -2.38 4.20
CA ILE A 47 -8.64 -1.37 4.87
C ILE A 47 -8.82 -0.03 4.14
N PRO A 48 -9.26 1.03 4.82
CA PRO A 48 -9.40 2.33 4.21
C PRO A 48 -8.04 2.80 3.71
N LYS A 49 -7.94 3.01 2.39
CA LYS A 49 -6.76 3.62 1.81
C LYS A 49 -6.62 5.02 2.38
N VAL A 50 -5.47 5.33 2.98
CA VAL A 50 -5.15 6.71 3.36
C VAL A 50 -5.24 7.52 2.08
N LYS A 51 -6.33 8.29 1.93
CA LYS A 51 -6.49 9.19 0.79
C LYS A 51 -5.33 10.15 0.90
N LYS A 52 -4.37 10.08 -0.04
CA LYS A 52 -3.39 11.15 -0.20
C LYS A 52 -4.23 12.41 -0.36
N THR A 53 -4.19 13.29 0.63
CA THR A 53 -4.86 14.58 0.57
C THR A 53 -4.42 15.20 -0.74
N LYS A 54 -5.37 15.43 -1.66
CA LYS A 54 -5.06 16.13 -2.89
C LYS A 54 -4.50 17.48 -2.43
N LYS A 55 -3.23 17.75 -2.71
CA LYS A 55 -2.64 19.07 -2.45
C LYS A 55 -3.56 20.10 -3.07
N THR A 56 -3.91 21.13 -2.31
CA THR A 56 -4.76 22.21 -2.83
C THR A 56 -4.04 22.89 -3.99
N THR A 57 -4.78 23.64 -4.80
CA THR A 57 -4.20 24.39 -5.91
C THR A 57 -3.12 25.34 -5.40
N GLU A 58 -3.31 25.97 -4.24
CA GLU A 58 -2.31 26.86 -3.61
C GLU A 58 -1.04 26.10 -3.21
N GLN A 59 -1.17 24.91 -2.62
CA GLN A 59 0.00 24.10 -2.24
C GLN A 59 0.83 23.67 -3.45
N LYS A 60 0.17 23.31 -4.57
CA LYS A 60 0.89 22.97 -5.81
C LYS A 60 1.54 24.20 -6.46
N GLN A 61 0.87 25.35 -6.40
CA GLN A 61 1.41 26.63 -6.89
C GLN A 61 2.66 27.03 -6.09
N GLN A 62 2.61 26.89 -4.77
CA GLN A 62 3.74 27.18 -3.89
C GLN A 62 4.93 26.27 -4.23
N GLU A 63 4.71 24.95 -4.38
CA GLU A 63 5.77 24.02 -4.81
C GLU A 63 6.35 24.35 -6.18
N ASN A 64 5.52 24.83 -7.13
CA ASN A 64 6.03 25.28 -8.42
C ASN A 64 6.97 26.48 -8.24
N ILE A 65 6.59 27.47 -7.42
CA ILE A 65 7.41 28.65 -7.13
C ILE A 65 8.72 28.24 -6.43
N ASP A 66 8.66 27.38 -5.42
CA ASP A 66 9.84 26.85 -4.71
C ASP A 66 10.81 26.10 -5.63
N LYS A 67 10.29 25.47 -6.69
CA LYS A 67 11.08 24.79 -7.73
C LYS A 67 11.54 25.71 -8.86
N GLY A 68 11.21 27.00 -8.82
CA GLY A 68 11.51 27.96 -9.89
C GLY A 68 10.68 27.78 -11.17
N LEU A 69 9.58 27.02 -11.09
CA LEU A 69 8.64 26.83 -12.19
C LEU A 69 7.56 27.92 -12.18
N PRO A 70 6.92 28.22 -13.34
CA PRO A 70 5.76 29.09 -13.38
C PRO A 70 4.66 28.63 -12.42
N LYS A 71 3.99 29.58 -11.73
CA LYS A 71 2.96 29.30 -10.70
C LYS A 71 1.94 28.25 -11.14
N ASN A 72 1.45 28.32 -12.38
CA ASN A 72 0.42 27.43 -12.92
C ASN A 72 0.98 26.27 -13.76
N TYR A 73 2.27 25.96 -13.66
CA TYR A 73 2.89 24.88 -14.42
C TYR A 73 2.21 23.54 -14.11
N GLY A 74 1.67 22.87 -15.13
CA GLY A 74 0.96 21.59 -15.00
C GLY A 74 -0.37 21.66 -14.25
N LEU A 75 -0.91 22.87 -14.01
CA LEU A 75 -2.24 23.08 -13.43
C LEU A 75 -3.19 23.52 -14.55
N VAL A 76 -4.22 22.72 -14.82
CA VAL A 76 -5.34 23.04 -15.74
C VAL A 76 -6.52 23.62 -14.98
#